data_AF-A0A6I4TEK6-F1
#
_entry.id   AF-A0A6I4TEK6-F1
#
_cell.length_a   1.000
_cell.length_b   1.000
_cell.length_c   1.000
_cell.angle_alpha   90.00
_cell.angle_beta   90.00
_cell.angle_gamma   90.00
#
_symmetry.space_group_name_H-M   'P 1'
#
loop_
_entity.id
_entity.type
_entity.pdbx_description
1 polymer ?
#
loop_
_entity_poly.entity_id
_entity_poly.type
_entity_poly.pdbx_seq_one_letter_code
_entity_poly.pdbx_strand_id
1 'polypeptide(L)' 'MSQTFEFYDARAREAAEAADAATLDNVRERNLRAAKTWRALADQAQRVLADRKKSERERAERRVAEGPEAAPA' A
#
# COMPACT_ATOMS: atom_id res chain seq x y z
N MET A 1 -7.49 -10.04 -5.76
CA MET A 1 -7.75 -8.69 -5.23
C MET A 1 -6.66 -8.35 -4.23
N SER A 2 -5.96 -7.23 -4.38
CA SER A 2 -5.05 -6.72 -3.35
C SER A 2 -5.85 -6.11 -2.19
N GLN A 3 -5.42 -6.30 -0.95
CA GLN A 3 -6.04 -5.64 0.21
C GLN A 3 -5.52 -4.22 0.39
N THR A 4 -6.09 -3.48 1.35
CA THR A 4 -5.74 -2.07 1.59
C THR A 4 -4.45 -1.93 2.40
N PHE A 5 -3.90 -0.71 2.41
CA PHE A 5 -2.74 -0.36 3.23
C PHE A 5 -3.00 -0.68 4.71
N GLU A 6 -4.17 -0.28 5.22
CA GLU A 6 -4.56 -0.43 6.63
C GLU A 6 -4.59 -1.90 7.05
N PHE A 7 -5.06 -2.79 6.17
CA PHE A 7 -5.02 -4.23 6.44
C PHE A 7 -3.59 -4.73 6.60
N TYR A 8 -2.70 -4.42 5.64
CA TYR A 8 -1.32 -4.89 5.70
C TYR A 8 -0.54 -4.25 6.86
N ASP A 9 -0.79 -2.99 7.15
CA ASP A 9 -0.16 -2.29 8.28
C ASP A 9 -0.60 -2.88 9.62
N ALA A 10 -1.88 -3.18 9.81
CA ALA A 10 -2.38 -3.86 11.01
C ALA A 10 -1.66 -5.22 11.22
N ARG A 11 -1.57 -6.03 10.16
CA ARG A 11 -0.86 -7.33 10.21
C ARG A 11 0.64 -7.17 10.50
N ALA A 12 1.26 -6.12 9.99
CA ALA A 12 2.66 -5.81 10.29
C ALA A 12 2.86 -5.46 11.77
N ARG A 13 1.94 -4.67 12.36
CA ARG A 13 1.97 -4.31 13.79
C ARG A 13 1.72 -5.50 14.69
N GLU A 14 0.68 -6.28 14.43
CA GLU A 14 0.37 -7.52 15.17
C GLU A 14 1.57 -8.48 15.18
N ALA A 15 2.23 -8.67 14.03
CA ALA A 15 3.40 -9.53 13.95
C ALA A 15 4.61 -8.95 14.69
N ALA A 16 4.79 -7.63 14.72
CA ALA A 16 5.84 -6.99 15.50
C ALA A 16 5.59 -7.12 17.01
N GLU A 17 4.36 -6.86 17.47
CA GLU A 17 3.96 -7.05 18.87
C GLU A 17 4.14 -8.51 19.33
N ALA A 18 3.79 -9.47 18.47
CA ALA A 18 4.02 -10.89 18.74
C ALA A 18 5.51 -11.26 18.74
N ALA A 19 6.37 -10.54 18.04
CA ALA A 19 7.82 -10.72 18.14
C ALA A 19 8.37 -10.16 19.46
N ASP A 20 7.84 -9.02 19.91
CA ASP A 20 8.26 -8.38 21.16
C ASP A 20 7.81 -9.19 22.39
N ALA A 21 6.65 -9.83 22.33
CA ALA A 21 6.15 -10.72 23.38
C ALA A 21 6.76 -12.14 23.35
N ALA A 22 7.54 -12.48 22.32
CA ALA A 22 8.08 -13.84 22.18
C ALA A 22 9.20 -14.11 23.19
N THR A 23 9.09 -15.22 23.91
CA THR A 23 10.09 -15.68 24.88
C THR A 23 11.16 -16.59 24.28
N LEU A 24 10.93 -17.08 23.05
CA LEU A 24 11.86 -17.94 22.32
C LEU A 24 12.36 -17.22 21.07
N ASP A 25 13.67 -17.27 20.83
CA ASP A 25 14.31 -16.57 19.71
C ASP A 25 13.76 -17.02 18.34
N ASN A 26 13.54 -18.33 18.16
CA ASN A 26 12.98 -18.86 16.91
C ASN A 26 11.56 -18.35 16.62
N VAL A 27 10.75 -18.11 17.66
CA VAL A 27 9.41 -17.52 17.55
C VAL A 27 9.53 -16.04 17.21
N ARG A 28 10.40 -15.32 17.92
CA ARG A 28 10.69 -13.91 17.65
C ARG A 28 11.12 -13.69 16.20
N GLU A 29 12.10 -14.46 15.71
CA GLU A 29 12.60 -14.36 14.34
C GLU A 29 11.54 -14.66 13.28
N ARG A 30 10.68 -15.65 13.53
CA ARG A 30 9.56 -15.94 12.63
C ARG A 30 8.60 -14.76 12.55
N ASN A 31 8.24 -14.18 13.69
CA ASN A 31 7.33 -13.03 13.76
C ASN A 31 7.95 -11.79 13.11
N LEU A 32 9.24 -11.52 13.31
CA LEU A 32 9.95 -10.43 12.63
C LEU A 32 9.96 -10.61 11.10
N ARG A 33 10.16 -11.83 10.60
CA ARG A 33 10.07 -12.11 9.16
C ARG A 33 8.65 -11.87 8.63
N ALA A 34 7.63 -12.28 9.38
CA ALA A 34 6.24 -11.99 9.02
C ALA A 34 5.96 -10.49 8.99
N ALA A 35 6.37 -9.75 10.04
CA ALA A 35 6.22 -8.30 10.13
C ALA A 35 6.89 -7.59 8.94
N LYS A 36 8.10 -8.01 8.55
CA LYS A 36 8.80 -7.47 7.38
C LYS A 36 8.01 -7.69 6.09
N THR A 37 7.48 -8.89 5.87
CA THR A 37 6.67 -9.20 4.68
C THR A 37 5.39 -8.36 4.65
N TRP A 38 4.68 -8.25 5.76
CA TRP A 38 3.47 -7.44 5.86
C TRP A 38 3.76 -5.95 5.63
N ARG A 39 4.86 -5.44 6.19
CA ARG A 39 5.28 -4.06 5.97
C ARG A 39 5.57 -3.77 4.50
N ALA A 40 6.27 -4.66 3.80
CA ALA A 40 6.55 -4.50 2.37
C ALA A 40 5.26 -4.45 1.53
N LEU A 41 4.25 -5.25 1.88
CA LEU A 41 2.93 -5.23 1.22
C LEU A 41 2.16 -3.93 1.53
N ALA A 42 2.24 -3.42 2.76
CA ALA A 42 1.66 -2.13 3.12
C ALA A 42 2.31 -1.00 2.28
N ASP A 43 3.63 -0.96 2.21
CA ASP A 43 4.36 0.03 1.43
C ASP A 43 3.98 -0.04 -0.06
N GLN A 44 3.83 -1.24 -0.61
CA GLN A 44 3.36 -1.44 -1.98
C GLN A 44 1.94 -0.90 -2.18
N ALA A 45 1.01 -1.21 -1.27
CA ALA A 45 -0.36 -0.72 -1.35
C ALA A 45 -0.41 0.83 -1.29
N GLN A 46 0.41 1.43 -0.43
CA GLN A 46 0.53 2.89 -0.33
C GLN A 46 1.07 3.51 -1.63
N ARG A 47 2.09 2.90 -2.25
CA ARG A 47 2.62 3.34 -3.55
C ARG A 47 1.56 3.29 -4.65
N VAL A 48 0.83 2.18 -4.77
CA VAL A 48 -0.24 2.03 -5.76
C VAL A 48 -1.32 3.11 -5.57
N LEU A 49 -1.71 3.42 -4.32
CA LEU A 49 -2.65 4.48 -4.03
C LEU A 49 -2.12 5.87 -4.42
N ALA A 50 -0.84 6.14 -4.17
CA ALA A 50 -0.20 7.39 -4.55
C ALA A 50 -0.11 7.55 -6.07
N ASP A 51 0.31 6.50 -6.79
CA ASP A 51 0.41 6.48 -8.25
C ASP A 51 -0.96 6.68 -8.91
N ARG A 52 -2.00 6.05 -8.35
CA ARG A 52 -3.38 6.26 -8.82
C ARG A 52 -3.81 7.72 -8.65
N LYS A 53 -3.60 8.32 -7.47
CA LYS A 53 -3.91 9.73 -7.23
C LYS A 53 -3.17 10.66 -8.19
N LYS A 54 -1.89 10.37 -8.46
CA LYS A 54 -1.08 11.11 -9.43
C LYS A 54 -1.67 10.99 -10.84
N SER A 55 -1.96 9.78 -11.30
CA SER A 55 -2.53 9.55 -12.63
C SER A 55 -3.90 10.21 -12.81
N GLU A 56 -4.75 10.20 -11.78
CA GLU A 56 -6.05 10.86 -11.80
C GLU A 56 -5.92 12.38 -11.92
N ARG A 57 -4.95 12.98 -11.23
CA ARG A 57 -4.62 14.41 -11.36
C ARG A 57 -4.14 14.76 -12.76
N GLU A 58 -3.14 14.03 -13.26
CA GLU A 58 -2.62 14.25 -14.62
C GLU A 58 -3.71 14.10 -15.69
N ARG A 59 -4.61 13.12 -15.53
CA ARG A 59 -5.74 12.95 -16.45
C ARG A 59 -6.75 14.10 -16.34
N ALA A 60 -7.00 14.61 -15.13
CA ALA A 60 -7.87 15.77 -14.95
C ALA A 60 -7.27 17.03 -15.58
N GLU A 61 -5.96 17.25 -15.39
CA GLU A 61 -5.22 18.35 -16.02
C GLU A 61 -5.27 18.25 -17.55
N ARG A 62 -5.05 17.06 -18.13
CA ARG A 62 -5.20 16.85 -19.58
C ARG A 62 -6.61 17.17 -20.07
N ARG A 63 -7.66 16.70 -19.39
CA ARG A 63 -9.06 17.01 -19.77
C ARG A 63 -9.38 18.50 -19.71
N VAL A 64 -8.80 19.22 -18.75
CA VAL A 64 -8.97 20.68 -18.66
C VAL A 64 -8.21 21.38 -19.78
N ALA A 65 -7.01 20.90 -20.12
CA ALA A 65 -6.20 21.45 -21.21
C ALA A 65 -6.76 21.16 -22.61
N GLU A 66 -7.42 20.01 -22.79
CA GLU A 66 -7.94 19.56 -24.09
C GLU A 66 -9.28 20.23 -24.47
N GLY A 67 -10.07 20.76 -23.51
CA GLY A 67 -11.34 21.45 -23.80
C GLY A 67 -12.40 20.58 -24.52
N PRO A 68 -13.65 21.05 -24.67
CA PRO A 68 -14.74 20.26 -25.27
C PRO A 68 -14.71 20.22 -26.81
N GLU A 69 -13.54 20.28 -27.46
CA GLU A 69 -13.42 20.34 -28.93
C GLU A 69 -12.84 19.06 -29.51
N ALA A 70 -13.57 17.95 -29.35
CA ALA A 70 -13.37 16.74 -30.14
C ALA A 70 -14.69 15.98 -30.30
N ALA A 71 -15.69 16.63 -30.90
CA ALA A 71 -16.81 15.94 -31.53
C ALA A 71 -16.58 15.99 -33.04
N PRO A 72 -16.23 14.87 -33.71
CA PRO A 72 -16.20 14.85 -35.17
C PRO A 72 -17.65 14.93 -35.70
N ALA A 73 -17.87 15.85 -36.65
CA ALA A 73 -19.12 16.04 -37.38
C ALA A 73 -19.32 14.96 -38.47
#